data_AF-A0A961XAU0-F1
#
_entry.id   AF-A0A961XAU0-F1
#
_cell.length_a   1.000
_cell.length_b   1.000
_cell.length_c   1.000
_cell.angle_alpha   90.00
_cell.angle_beta   90.00
_cell.angle_gamma   90.00
#
_symmetry.space_group_name_H-M   'P 1'
#
loop_
_entity.id
_entity.type
_entity.pdbx_description
1 polymer ?
#
loop_
_entity_poly.entity_id
_entity_poly.type
_entity_poly.pdbx_seq_one_letter_code
_entity_poly.pdbx_strand_id
1 'polypeptide(L)'
;MISRRSILLGAGATAMACICLRGKRAAAKAGVADLEKRFASIEAKTGGRLGVAMHDTGSGLKAARRGDERFPMCSTFNLLAVAAVLNRVDKGEETLSREIPVPKDAILEHAPVTEKHVGGVMSLSDLCAAAMVWSDNTAANLILESLGGPKAATDFVRSLGDDVTRIDRMEPDANAF
;
A
#
# COMPACT_ATOMS: atom_id res chain seq x y z
N MET A 1 18.78 31.00 44.62
CA MET A 1 18.63 32.35 44.01
C MET A 1 18.72 32.22 42.50
N ILE A 2 17.63 32.49 41.78
CA ILE A 2 17.64 32.55 40.31
C ILE A 2 18.25 33.91 39.92
N SER A 3 19.36 33.91 39.18
CA SER A 3 20.04 35.13 38.74
C SER A 3 19.41 35.71 37.48
N ARG A 4 19.38 37.05 37.33
CA ARG A 4 18.98 37.73 36.08
C ARG A 4 19.72 37.18 34.86
N ARG A 5 20.98 36.75 35.05
CA ARG A 5 21.82 36.15 34.01
C ARG A 5 21.30 34.77 33.58
N SER A 6 20.78 33.98 34.53
CA SER A 6 20.16 32.67 34.29
C SER A 6 18.85 32.79 33.52
N ILE A 7 18.05 33.83 33.78
CA ILE A 7 16.79 34.11 33.07
C ILE A 7 17.05 34.58 31.64
N LEU A 8 18.02 35.47 31.42
CA LEU A 8 18.39 35.97 30.08
C LEU A 8 19.00 34.87 29.19
N LEU A 9 19.84 33.99 29.75
CA LEU A 9 20.39 32.83 29.03
C LEU A 9 19.30 31.80 28.68
N GLY A 10 18.35 31.54 29.59
CA GLY A 10 17.22 30.67 29.33
C GLY A 10 16.27 31.21 28.27
N ALA A 11 15.92 32.50 28.32
CA ALA A 11 15.06 33.14 27.33
C ALA A 11 15.72 33.19 25.94
N GLY A 12 17.02 33.47 25.86
CA GLY A 12 17.78 33.46 24.60
C GLY A 12 17.87 32.07 23.96
N ALA A 13 18.15 31.03 24.74
CA ALA A 13 18.19 29.65 24.25
C ALA A 13 16.81 29.18 23.75
N THR A 14 15.73 29.55 24.45
CA THR A 14 14.37 29.18 24.05
C THR A 14 13.92 29.94 22.79
N ALA A 15 14.23 31.24 22.69
CA ALA A 15 13.92 32.04 21.49
C ALA A 15 14.68 31.54 20.25
N MET A 16 15.96 31.18 20.39
CA MET A 16 16.77 30.64 19.30
C MET A 16 16.29 29.25 18.86
N ALA A 17 15.91 28.38 19.81
CA ALA A 17 15.28 27.09 19.51
C ALA A 17 13.95 27.27 18.76
N CYS A 18 13.10 28.20 19.18
CA CYS A 18 11.84 28.52 18.49
C CYS A 18 12.06 29.06 17.06
N ILE A 19 13.10 29.87 16.82
CA ILE A 19 13.44 30.38 15.49
C ILE A 19 13.93 29.25 14.57
N CYS A 20 14.82 28.38 15.06
CA CYS A 20 15.31 27.21 14.31
C CYS A 20 14.18 26.24 13.94
N LEU A 21 13.26 25.97 14.86
CA LEU A 21 12.09 25.12 14.63
C LEU A 21 11.13 25.73 13.59
N ARG A 22 10.92 27.05 13.63
CA ARG A 22 10.13 27.77 12.61
C ARG A 22 10.76 27.71 11.22
N GLY A 23 12.09 27.88 11.12
CA GLY A 23 12.82 27.78 9.86
C GLY A 23 12.70 26.41 9.20
N LYS A 24 12.87 25.33 9.97
CA LYS A 24 12.71 23.95 9.48
C LYS A 24 11.28 23.67 8.99
N ARG A 25 10.27 24.14 9.73
CA ARG A 25 8.85 23.97 9.35
C ARG A 25 8.49 24.75 8.09
N ALA A 26 9.03 25.96 7.92
CA ALA A 26 8.83 26.76 6.72
C ALA A 26 9.46 26.11 5.48
N ALA A 27 10.69 25.60 5.60
CA ALA A 27 11.37 24.89 4.52
C ALA A 27 10.62 23.60 4.11
N ALA A 28 10.15 22.81 5.09
CA ALA A 28 9.32 21.63 4.85
C ALA A 28 8.03 21.98 4.10
N LYS A 29 7.33 23.04 4.52
CA LYS A 29 6.10 23.52 3.86
C LYS A 29 6.37 24.00 2.42
N ALA A 30 7.49 24.68 2.18
CA ALA A 30 7.88 25.10 0.84
C ALA A 30 8.18 23.89 -0.07
N GLY A 31 8.83 22.85 0.47
CA GLY A 31 9.07 21.60 -0.25
C GLY A 31 7.78 20.86 -0.64
N VAL A 32 6.80 20.78 0.28
CA VAL A 32 5.48 20.19 -0.03
C VAL A 32 4.77 20.96 -1.15
N ALA A 33 4.76 22.30 -1.07
CA ALA A 33 4.15 23.13 -2.10
C ALA A 33 4.82 22.98 -3.48
N ASP A 34 6.13 22.74 -3.53
CA ASP A 34 6.84 22.43 -4.77
C ASP A 34 6.42 21.06 -5.34
N LEU A 35 6.32 20.03 -4.48
CA LEU A 35 5.84 18.69 -4.87
C LEU A 35 4.41 18.75 -5.44
N GLU A 36 3.49 19.45 -4.79
CA GLU A 36 2.11 19.60 -5.25
C GLU A 36 2.02 20.24 -6.65
N LYS A 37 2.86 21.25 -6.92
CA LYS A 37 2.97 21.86 -8.26
C LYS A 37 3.51 20.87 -9.30
N ARG A 38 4.50 20.05 -8.93
CA ARG A 38 5.05 19.02 -9.83
C ARG A 38 4.00 17.95 -10.14
N PHE A 39 3.23 17.49 -9.16
CA PHE A 39 2.13 16.54 -9.41
C PHE A 39 1.07 17.15 -10.32
N ALA A 40 0.72 18.42 -10.12
CA ALA A 40 -0.19 19.14 -11.01
C ALA A 40 0.31 19.18 -12.45
N SER A 41 1.61 19.43 -12.62
CA SER A 41 2.27 19.47 -13.93
C SER A 41 2.30 18.10 -14.61
N ILE A 42 2.51 17.01 -13.86
CA ILE A 42 2.43 15.65 -14.38
C ILE A 42 0.99 15.33 -14.81
N GLU A 43 0.01 15.57 -13.93
CA GLU A 43 -1.40 15.33 -14.24
C GLU A 43 -1.85 16.06 -15.51
N ALA A 44 -1.50 17.34 -15.66
CA ALA A 44 -1.85 18.11 -16.86
C ALA A 44 -1.32 17.52 -18.17
N LYS A 45 -0.26 16.69 -18.12
CA LYS A 45 0.33 16.03 -19.28
C LYS A 45 -0.27 14.66 -19.60
N THR A 46 -0.97 14.01 -18.66
CA THR A 46 -1.47 12.64 -18.86
C THR A 46 -2.79 12.57 -19.63
N GLY A 47 -3.56 13.66 -19.67
CA GLY A 47 -4.92 13.64 -20.22
C GLY A 47 -5.94 12.89 -19.35
N GLY A 48 -5.55 12.49 -18.13
CA GLY A 48 -6.38 11.75 -17.17
C GLY A 48 -6.29 12.33 -15.76
N ARG A 49 -6.60 11.51 -14.75
CA ARG A 49 -6.46 11.87 -13.33
C ARG A 49 -5.20 11.27 -12.74
N LEU A 50 -4.54 11.99 -11.84
CA LEU A 50 -3.38 11.53 -11.09
C LEU A 50 -3.69 11.54 -9.58
N GLY A 51 -3.63 10.38 -8.95
CA GLY A 51 -3.64 10.22 -7.49
C GLY A 51 -2.22 10.00 -6.97
N VAL A 52 -1.82 10.77 -5.95
CA VAL A 52 -0.53 10.61 -5.26
C VAL A 52 -0.75 10.78 -3.76
N ALA A 53 -0.19 9.87 -2.98
CA ALA A 53 0.01 10.03 -1.55
C ALA A 53 1.47 9.72 -1.21
N MET A 54 2.14 10.66 -0.54
CA MET A 54 3.51 10.48 -0.05
C MET A 54 3.53 10.70 1.46
N HIS A 55 4.27 9.82 2.13
CA HIS A 55 4.53 9.90 3.57
C HIS A 55 6.00 9.58 3.81
N ASP A 56 6.77 10.58 4.21
CA ASP A 56 8.13 10.39 4.72
C ASP A 56 8.01 9.93 6.18
N THR A 57 8.32 8.66 6.43
CA THR A 57 8.21 8.04 7.76
C THR A 57 9.28 8.51 8.74
N GLY A 58 10.37 9.13 8.28
CA GLY A 58 11.40 9.70 9.13
C GLY A 58 11.03 11.09 9.66
N SER A 59 10.48 11.95 8.80
CA SER A 59 10.09 13.33 9.16
C SER A 59 8.61 13.52 9.48
N GLY A 60 7.75 12.57 9.11
CA GLY A 60 6.29 12.68 9.16
C GLY A 60 5.71 13.62 8.09
N LEU A 61 6.53 14.10 7.15
CA LEU A 61 6.08 14.97 6.07
C LEU A 61 5.14 14.20 5.14
N LYS A 62 4.02 14.84 4.79
CA LYS A 62 3.03 14.31 3.85
C LYS A 62 2.82 15.27 2.69
N ALA A 63 2.67 14.73 1.50
CA ALA A 63 2.29 15.46 0.30
C ALA A 63 1.32 14.61 -0.49
N ALA A 64 0.31 15.22 -1.11
CA ALA A 64 -0.71 14.48 -1.84
C ALA A 64 -1.24 15.26 -3.05
N ARG A 65 -1.78 14.52 -4.01
CA ARG A 65 -2.60 15.02 -5.12
C ARG A 65 -3.80 14.09 -5.24
N ARG A 66 -5.01 14.62 -5.08
CA ARG A 66 -6.25 13.81 -5.05
C ARG A 66 -6.18 12.63 -4.07
N GLY A 67 -5.53 12.83 -2.91
CA GLY A 67 -5.21 11.77 -1.96
C GLY A 67 -6.43 11.05 -1.39
N ASP A 68 -7.59 11.71 -1.39
CA ASP A 68 -8.85 11.18 -0.87
C ASP A 68 -9.82 10.72 -1.98
N GLU A 69 -9.43 10.82 -3.25
CA GLU A 69 -10.25 10.33 -4.36
C GLU A 69 -10.03 8.82 -4.59
N ARG A 70 -11.08 8.14 -5.07
CA ARG A 70 -10.99 6.72 -5.43
C ARG A 70 -10.37 6.52 -6.81
N PHE A 71 -9.53 5.48 -6.89
CA PHE A 71 -8.91 4.96 -8.10
C PHE A 71 -9.08 3.44 -8.13
N PRO A 72 -9.19 2.82 -9.32
CA PRO A 72 -9.18 1.36 -9.43
C PRO A 72 -7.82 0.85 -8.94
N MET A 73 -7.85 -0.18 -8.09
CA MET A 73 -6.62 -0.74 -7.54
C MET A 73 -5.84 -1.52 -8.60
N CYS A 74 -6.55 -2.19 -9.51
CA CYS A 74 -5.96 -3.22 -10.37
C CYS A 74 -5.09 -4.16 -9.51
N SER A 75 -4.00 -4.71 -10.03
CA SER A 75 -3.12 -5.62 -9.28
C SER A 75 -2.48 -5.07 -8.00
N THR A 76 -2.64 -3.79 -7.64
CA THR A 76 -2.15 -3.29 -6.34
C THR A 76 -2.88 -3.93 -5.15
N PHE A 77 -4.05 -4.55 -5.36
CA PHE A 77 -4.72 -5.31 -4.29
C PHE A 77 -3.94 -6.57 -3.87
N ASN A 78 -3.07 -7.11 -4.73
CA ASN A 78 -2.28 -8.32 -4.44
C ASN A 78 -1.49 -8.18 -3.15
N LEU A 79 -0.96 -6.97 -2.87
CA LEU A 79 -0.27 -6.66 -1.62
C LEU A 79 -1.15 -6.97 -0.40
N LEU A 80 -2.42 -6.56 -0.43
CA LEU A 80 -3.35 -6.74 0.68
C LEU A 80 -3.84 -8.19 0.79
N ALA A 81 -4.03 -8.87 -0.34
CA ALA A 81 -4.39 -10.29 -0.35
C ALA A 81 -3.27 -11.15 0.24
N VAL A 82 -2.01 -10.90 -0.15
CA VAL A 82 -0.85 -11.60 0.42
C VAL A 82 -0.64 -11.24 1.89
N ALA A 83 -0.83 -9.97 2.28
CA ALA A 83 -0.77 -9.59 3.69
C ALA A 83 -1.85 -10.30 4.54
N ALA A 84 -3.05 -10.52 3.99
CA ALA A 84 -4.10 -11.29 4.66
C ALA A 84 -3.69 -12.74 4.90
N VAL A 85 -3.04 -13.37 3.91
CA VAL A 85 -2.46 -14.73 4.06
C VAL A 85 -1.42 -14.75 5.16
N LEU A 86 -0.43 -13.84 5.10
CA LEU A 86 0.64 -13.78 6.10
C LEU A 86 0.10 -13.55 7.51
N ASN A 87 -0.92 -12.71 7.67
CA ASN A 87 -1.58 -12.49 8.96
C ASN A 87 -2.29 -13.76 9.49
N ARG A 88 -2.85 -14.62 8.62
CA ARG A 88 -3.38 -15.93 9.05
C ARG A 88 -2.27 -16.89 9.45
N VAL A 89 -1.13 -16.85 8.77
CA VAL A 89 0.07 -17.64 9.13
C VAL A 89 0.59 -17.22 10.50
N ASP A 90 0.71 -15.93 10.77
CA ASP A 90 1.13 -15.40 12.07
C ASP A 90 0.20 -15.83 13.22
N LYS A 91 -1.09 -16.05 12.92
CA LYS A 91 -2.09 -16.55 13.87
C LYS A 91 -2.13 -18.07 14.00
N GLY A 92 -1.35 -18.81 13.19
CA GLY A 92 -1.39 -20.27 13.13
C GLY A 92 -2.66 -20.85 12.47
N GLU A 93 -3.40 -20.02 11.72
CA GLU A 93 -4.62 -20.40 11.00
C GLU A 93 -4.34 -20.87 9.56
N GLU A 94 -3.07 -20.79 9.15
CA GLU A 94 -2.60 -21.12 7.80
C GLU A 94 -1.11 -21.49 7.82
N THR A 95 -0.64 -22.22 6.80
CA THR A 95 0.80 -22.45 6.58
C THR A 95 1.19 -22.13 5.13
N LEU A 96 2.32 -21.45 4.97
CA LEU A 96 2.87 -21.10 3.66
C LEU A 96 3.24 -22.32 2.81
N SER A 97 3.51 -23.46 3.45
CA SER A 97 3.84 -24.71 2.77
C SER A 97 2.60 -25.49 2.30
N ARG A 98 1.37 -25.00 2.58
CA ARG A 98 0.16 -25.69 2.15
C ARG A 98 0.11 -25.71 0.62
N GLU A 99 -0.08 -26.89 0.06
CA GLU A 99 -0.19 -27.08 -1.38
C GLU A 99 -1.61 -26.72 -1.85
N ILE A 100 -1.67 -25.91 -2.91
CA ILE A 100 -2.89 -25.46 -3.57
C ILE A 100 -2.91 -26.07 -4.97
N PRO A 101 -3.98 -26.80 -5.35
CA PRO A 101 -4.16 -27.27 -6.71
C PRO A 101 -4.18 -26.12 -7.71
N VAL A 102 -3.55 -26.32 -8.87
CA VAL A 102 -3.60 -25.38 -10.00
C VAL A 102 -4.39 -26.05 -11.13
N PRO A 103 -5.73 -26.00 -11.09
CA PRO A 103 -6.55 -26.68 -12.07
C PRO A 103 -6.51 -25.93 -13.41
N LYS A 104 -6.68 -26.67 -14.52
CA LYS A 104 -6.54 -26.12 -15.87
C LYS A 104 -7.57 -25.03 -16.19
N ASP A 105 -8.76 -25.13 -15.61
CA ASP A 105 -9.87 -24.18 -15.80
C ASP A 105 -9.73 -22.89 -14.97
N ALA A 106 -8.79 -22.82 -14.03
CA ALA A 106 -8.48 -21.59 -13.29
C ALA A 106 -7.49 -20.66 -14.02
N ILE A 107 -6.82 -21.14 -15.08
CA ILE A 107 -5.75 -20.38 -15.74
C ILE A 107 -6.32 -19.20 -16.54
N LEU A 108 -5.88 -18.00 -16.17
CA LEU A 108 -6.21 -16.74 -16.83
C LEU A 108 -5.14 -16.34 -17.88
N GLU A 109 -5.47 -15.34 -18.69
CA GLU A 109 -4.62 -14.84 -19.79
C GLU A 109 -3.22 -14.43 -19.31
N HIS A 110 -3.13 -13.70 -18.20
CA HIS A 110 -1.84 -13.28 -17.61
C HIS A 110 -1.50 -14.15 -16.40
N ALA A 111 -0.85 -15.29 -16.65
CA ALA A 111 -0.55 -16.32 -15.65
C ALA A 111 0.87 -16.92 -15.81
N PRO A 112 1.94 -16.09 -15.89
CA PRO A 112 3.28 -16.51 -16.33
C PRO A 112 3.99 -17.52 -15.41
N VAL A 113 3.48 -17.75 -14.19
CA VAL A 113 4.02 -18.73 -13.25
C VAL A 113 3.07 -19.92 -13.14
N THR A 114 1.79 -19.68 -12.89
CA THR A 114 0.81 -20.74 -12.64
C THR A 114 0.54 -21.58 -13.90
N GLU A 115 0.64 -21.01 -15.11
CA GLU A 115 0.50 -21.77 -16.37
C GLU A 115 1.48 -22.94 -16.49
N LYS A 116 2.62 -22.86 -15.81
CA LYS A 116 3.67 -23.91 -15.82
C LYS A 116 3.39 -25.05 -14.85
N HIS A 117 2.38 -24.90 -14.00
CA HIS A 117 2.05 -25.83 -12.92
C HIS A 117 0.65 -26.44 -13.08
N VAL A 118 0.03 -26.28 -14.25
CA VAL A 118 -1.33 -26.77 -14.56
C VAL A 118 -1.45 -28.28 -14.32
N GLY A 119 -2.50 -28.64 -13.58
CA GLY A 119 -2.78 -30.02 -13.18
C GLY A 119 -1.93 -30.52 -12.00
N GLY A 120 -1.02 -29.69 -11.50
CA GLY A 120 -0.22 -29.96 -10.31
C GLY A 120 -0.68 -29.11 -9.12
N VAL A 121 0.29 -28.83 -8.25
CA VAL A 121 0.12 -28.00 -7.06
C VAL A 121 1.22 -26.95 -7.00
N MET A 122 0.94 -25.85 -6.31
CA MET A 122 1.93 -24.86 -5.88
C MET A 122 1.77 -24.62 -4.39
N SER A 123 2.85 -24.31 -3.69
CA SER A 123 2.72 -23.88 -2.29
C SER A 123 2.03 -22.50 -2.22
N LEU A 124 1.34 -22.22 -1.12
CA LEU A 124 0.75 -20.91 -0.88
C LEU A 124 1.82 -19.80 -0.91
N SER A 125 3.05 -20.10 -0.47
CA SER A 125 4.21 -19.21 -0.61
C SER A 125 4.52 -18.88 -2.06
N ASP A 126 4.55 -19.88 -2.94
CA ASP A 126 4.88 -19.70 -4.36
C ASP A 126 3.78 -18.91 -5.08
N LEU A 127 2.51 -19.13 -4.72
CA LEU A 127 1.40 -18.31 -5.22
C LEU A 127 1.53 -16.86 -4.77
N CYS A 128 1.84 -16.61 -3.49
CA CYS A 128 2.08 -15.26 -2.98
C CYS A 128 3.23 -14.56 -3.74
N ALA A 129 4.33 -15.27 -3.98
CA ALA A 129 5.45 -14.77 -4.76
C ALA A 129 5.04 -14.48 -6.23
N ALA A 130 4.28 -15.37 -6.85
CA ALA A 130 3.79 -15.20 -8.22
C ALA A 130 2.90 -13.95 -8.37
N ALA A 131 1.94 -13.76 -7.45
CA ALA A 131 1.06 -12.60 -7.45
C ALA A 131 1.81 -11.28 -7.18
N MET A 132 2.83 -11.29 -6.32
CA MET A 132 3.60 -10.09 -5.96
C MET A 132 4.65 -9.69 -7.00
N VAL A 133 5.37 -10.66 -7.55
CA VAL A 133 6.50 -10.39 -8.45
C VAL A 133 6.05 -10.25 -9.89
N TRP A 134 5.10 -11.08 -10.31
CA TRP A 134 4.69 -11.20 -11.72
C TRP A 134 3.27 -10.70 -11.97
N SER A 135 2.56 -10.28 -10.92
CA SER A 135 1.13 -9.97 -11.00
C SER A 135 0.33 -11.12 -11.63
N ASP A 136 0.71 -12.37 -11.36
CA ASP A 136 0.03 -13.55 -11.92
C ASP A 136 -1.43 -13.59 -11.47
N ASN A 137 -2.36 -13.47 -12.42
CA ASN A 137 -3.79 -13.30 -12.14
C ASN A 137 -4.42 -14.57 -11.56
N THR A 138 -4.02 -15.75 -12.06
CA THR A 138 -4.49 -17.01 -11.50
C THR A 138 -4.00 -17.16 -10.07
N ALA A 139 -2.74 -16.81 -9.78
CA ALA A 139 -2.22 -16.86 -8.41
C ALA A 139 -3.00 -15.92 -7.48
N ALA A 140 -3.32 -14.71 -7.94
CA ALA A 140 -4.16 -13.78 -7.18
C ALA A 140 -5.55 -14.37 -6.87
N ASN A 141 -6.19 -15.03 -7.84
CA ASN A 141 -7.47 -15.70 -7.63
C ASN A 141 -7.37 -16.87 -6.64
N LEU A 142 -6.39 -17.75 -6.79
CA LEU A 142 -6.18 -18.88 -5.87
C LEU A 142 -5.90 -18.40 -4.43
N ILE A 143 -5.18 -17.28 -4.27
CA ILE A 143 -4.99 -16.64 -2.96
C ILE A 143 -6.33 -16.13 -2.41
N LEU A 144 -7.11 -15.37 -3.19
CA LEU A 144 -8.40 -14.86 -2.75
C LEU A 144 -9.37 -16.00 -2.38
N GLU A 145 -9.44 -17.06 -3.17
CA GLU A 145 -10.23 -18.25 -2.86
C GLU A 145 -9.79 -18.89 -1.54
N SER A 146 -8.48 -19.02 -1.31
CA SER A 146 -7.94 -19.56 -0.06
C SER A 146 -8.31 -18.73 1.18
N LEU A 147 -8.58 -17.43 1.00
CA LEU A 147 -9.03 -16.51 2.04
C LEU A 147 -10.55 -16.55 2.28
N GLY A 148 -11.33 -17.13 1.38
CA GLY A 148 -12.79 -17.04 1.39
C GLY A 148 -13.36 -15.96 0.46
N GLY A 149 -12.59 -15.51 -0.52
CA GLY A 149 -12.97 -14.59 -1.59
C GLY A 149 -12.65 -13.11 -1.32
N PRO A 150 -13.01 -12.21 -2.25
CA PRO A 150 -12.71 -10.77 -2.19
C PRO A 150 -13.19 -10.08 -0.91
N LYS A 151 -14.35 -10.52 -0.40
CA LYS A 151 -14.91 -9.99 0.86
C LYS A 151 -13.98 -10.25 2.05
N ALA A 152 -13.39 -11.43 2.17
CA ALA A 152 -12.50 -11.76 3.28
C ALA A 152 -11.22 -10.91 3.24
N ALA A 153 -10.69 -10.64 2.04
CA ALA A 153 -9.57 -9.70 1.87
C ALA A 153 -9.98 -8.26 2.27
N THR A 154 -11.19 -7.82 1.92
CA THR A 154 -11.72 -6.53 2.39
C THR A 154 -11.91 -6.47 3.90
N ASP A 155 -12.40 -7.55 4.52
CA ASP A 155 -12.59 -7.64 5.98
C ASP A 155 -11.23 -7.59 6.70
N PHE A 156 -10.19 -8.22 6.15
CA PHE A 156 -8.81 -8.08 6.63
C PHE A 156 -8.37 -6.62 6.59
N VAL A 157 -8.59 -5.92 5.48
CA VAL A 157 -8.23 -4.50 5.35
C VAL A 157 -8.97 -3.64 6.38
N ARG A 158 -10.25 -3.93 6.65
CA ARG A 158 -11.02 -3.27 7.74
C ARG A 158 -10.40 -3.51 9.10
N SER A 159 -9.84 -4.69 9.35
CA SER A 159 -9.16 -4.99 10.62
C SER A 159 -7.89 -4.16 10.85
N LEU A 160 -7.31 -3.59 9.78
CA LEU A 160 -6.16 -2.66 9.86
C LEU A 160 -6.58 -1.20 10.14
N GLY A 161 -7.89 -0.93 10.21
CA GLY A 161 -8.45 0.41 10.40
C GLY A 161 -8.64 1.20 9.10
N ASP A 162 -8.51 0.58 7.93
CA ASP A 162 -8.83 1.19 6.63
C ASP A 162 -10.31 0.95 6.31
N ASP A 163 -11.10 2.03 6.23
CA ASP A 163 -12.54 2.02 5.92
C ASP A 163 -12.86 2.34 4.44
N VAL A 164 -11.84 2.62 3.62
CA VAL A 164 -11.99 3.09 2.24
C VAL A 164 -11.77 1.97 1.24
N THR A 165 -10.67 1.23 1.38
CA THR A 165 -10.20 0.23 0.42
C THR A 165 -11.17 -0.94 0.34
N ARG A 166 -11.44 -1.46 -0.87
CA ARG A 166 -12.38 -2.57 -1.10
C ARG A 166 -11.92 -3.43 -2.27
N ILE A 167 -12.11 -4.73 -2.13
CA ILE A 167 -11.81 -5.75 -3.13
C ILE A 167 -13.11 -6.52 -3.35
N ASP A 168 -13.71 -6.35 -4.52
CA ASP A 168 -15.09 -6.80 -4.78
C ASP A 168 -15.19 -7.91 -5.82
N ARG A 169 -14.16 -8.06 -6.66
CA ARG A 169 -14.16 -8.93 -7.84
C ARG A 169 -12.87 -9.74 -7.88
N MET A 170 -12.95 -10.90 -8.51
CA MET A 170 -11.79 -11.73 -8.87
C MET A 170 -11.15 -11.18 -10.15
N GLU A 171 -9.95 -11.61 -10.47
CA GLU A 171 -9.38 -11.41 -11.81
C GLU A 171 -10.15 -12.24 -12.85
N PRO A 172 -10.29 -11.76 -14.11
CA PRO A 172 -9.78 -10.49 -14.64
C PRO A 172 -10.69 -9.27 -14.35
N ASP A 173 -11.89 -9.49 -13.82
CA ASP A 173 -12.89 -8.43 -13.64
C ASP A 173 -12.44 -7.34 -12.66
N ALA A 174 -11.50 -7.64 -11.76
CA ALA A 174 -10.84 -6.66 -10.90
C ALA A 174 -10.17 -5.52 -11.70
N ASN A 175 -9.79 -5.78 -12.96
CA ASN A 175 -9.17 -4.82 -13.87
C ASN A 175 -10.16 -4.17 -14.86
N ALA A 176 -11.45 -4.51 -14.81
CA ALA A 176 -12.46 -3.90 -15.68
C ALA A 176 -12.93 -2.53 -15.14
N PHE A 177 -12.94 -1.52 -16.02
CA PHE A 177 -13.27 -0.11 -15.76
C PHE A 177 -14.35 0.44 -16.70
#